data_AF-A0A1R4ISZ8-F1
#
_entry.id   AF-A0A1R4ISZ8-F1
#
_cell.length_a   1.000
_cell.length_b   1.000
_cell.length_c   1.000
_cell.angle_alpha   90.00
_cell.angle_beta   90.00
_cell.angle_gamma   90.00
#
_symmetry.space_group_name_H-M   'P 1'
#
loop_
_entity.id
_entity.type
_entity.pdbx_description
1 polymer ?
#
loop_
_entity_poly.entity_id
_entity_poly.type
_entity_poly.pdbx_seq_one_letter_code
_entity_poly.pdbx_strand_id
1 'polypeptide(L)'
;MPFATITATQISDNETRKQCNELVVLVDLDVEKALHAHNKLNTYLKNSITKDKNFYSADELTFLIDFIQQLSSQIEDEKQLIAAKIISKQKSKSAVKKYKSHF
;
A
#
# COMPACT_ATOMS: atom_id res chain seq x y z
N MET A 1 11.99 1.81 7.52
CA MET A 1 11.57 2.54 8.73
C MET A 1 10.09 2.29 8.92
N PRO A 2 9.60 1.93 10.12
CA PRO A 2 8.15 1.95 10.36
C PRO A 2 7.68 3.38 10.16
N PHE A 3 6.61 3.58 9.38
CA PHE A 3 6.06 4.92 9.19
C PHE A 3 5.60 5.44 10.56
N ALA A 4 6.17 6.56 10.98
CA ALA A 4 5.65 7.29 12.14
C ALA A 4 4.25 7.82 11.81
N THR A 5 3.39 7.91 12.83
CA THR A 5 2.04 8.49 12.68
C THR A 5 2.12 9.85 12.02
N ILE A 6 1.35 10.04 10.94
CA ILE A 6 1.28 11.30 10.21
C ILE A 6 0.49 12.29 11.05
N THR A 7 1.07 13.46 11.25
CA THR A 7 0.55 14.50 12.16
C THR A 7 0.05 15.73 11.41
N ALA A 8 -0.59 16.66 12.14
CA ALA A 8 -1.13 17.91 11.59
C ALA A 8 -0.06 18.79 10.92
N THR A 9 1.21 18.65 11.33
CA THR A 9 2.32 19.45 10.80
C THR A 9 2.77 18.96 9.43
N GLN A 10 2.42 17.73 9.06
CA GLN A 10 2.74 17.14 7.75
C GLN A 10 1.55 17.22 6.80
N ILE A 11 0.34 17.03 7.32
CA ILE A 11 -0.92 17.16 6.58
C ILE A 11 -1.93 17.85 7.48
N SER A 12 -2.35 19.03 7.05
CA SER A 12 -3.34 19.87 7.74
C SER A 12 -4.74 19.27 7.63
N ASP A 13 -5.07 18.67 6.48
CA ASP A 13 -6.35 18.00 6.26
C ASP A 13 -6.49 16.73 7.11
N ASN A 14 -7.53 16.71 7.94
CA ASN A 14 -7.75 15.63 8.89
C ASN A 14 -8.11 14.30 8.21
N GLU A 15 -8.88 14.35 7.13
CA GLU A 15 -9.36 13.13 6.45
C GLU A 15 -8.22 12.46 5.67
N THR A 16 -7.41 13.25 4.97
CA THR A 16 -6.18 12.79 4.31
C THR A 16 -5.25 12.16 5.31
N ARG A 17 -4.98 12.83 6.44
CA ARG A 17 -4.12 12.30 7.50
C ARG A 17 -4.65 11.00 8.09
N LYS A 18 -5.97 10.88 8.28
CA LYS A 18 -6.60 9.63 8.76
C LYS A 18 -6.40 8.50 7.76
N GLN A 19 -6.62 8.75 6.48
CA GLN A 19 -6.45 7.75 5.42
C GLN A 19 -4.99 7.34 5.24
N CYS A 20 -4.05 8.27 5.33
CA CYS A 20 -2.63 7.94 5.28
C CYS A 20 -2.20 7.08 6.50
N ASN A 21 -2.66 7.40 7.71
CA ASN A 21 -2.37 6.58 8.89
C ASN A 21 -3.03 5.19 8.83
N GLU A 22 -4.26 5.10 8.32
CA GLU A 22 -4.93 3.81 8.06
C GLU A 22 -4.09 2.95 7.11
N LEU A 23 -3.56 3.56 6.04
CA LEU A 23 -2.73 2.88 5.06
C LEU A 23 -1.40 2.38 5.63
N VAL A 24 -0.75 3.18 6.50
CA VAL A 24 0.46 2.77 7.24
C VAL A 24 0.21 1.53 8.09
N VAL A 25 -0.92 1.45 8.78
CA VAL A 25 -1.23 0.29 9.62
C VAL A 25 -1.52 -0.94 8.77
N LEU A 26 -2.18 -0.76 7.62
CA LEU A 26 -2.61 -1.87 6.78
C LEU A 26 -1.48 -2.49 5.94
N VAL A 27 -0.45 -1.72 5.57
CA VAL A 27 0.60 -2.18 4.65
C VAL A 27 1.37 -3.40 5.19
N ASP A 28 1.56 -3.52 6.50
CA ASP A 28 2.24 -4.67 7.12
C ASP A 28 1.28 -5.81 7.53
N LEU A 29 -0.04 -5.56 7.52
CA LEU A 29 -1.03 -6.50 8.06
C LEU A 29 -1.80 -7.25 6.95
N ASP A 30 -2.18 -6.55 5.89
CA ASP A 30 -3.10 -7.06 4.87
C ASP A 30 -2.97 -6.28 3.55
N VAL A 31 -2.25 -6.87 2.58
CA VAL A 31 -2.02 -6.29 1.24
C VAL A 31 -3.30 -5.88 0.53
N GLU A 32 -4.37 -6.68 0.64
CA GLU A 32 -5.62 -6.39 -0.08
C GLU A 32 -6.32 -5.17 0.53
N LYS A 33 -6.36 -5.10 1.87
CA LYS A 33 -6.87 -3.91 2.57
C LYS A 33 -5.99 -2.69 2.34
N ALA A 34 -4.67 -2.85 2.31
CA ALA A 34 -3.72 -1.77 1.99
C ALA A 34 -3.97 -1.23 0.58
N LEU A 35 -4.16 -2.11 -0.41
CA LEU A 35 -4.48 -1.69 -1.78
C LEU A 35 -5.81 -0.94 -1.87
N HIS A 36 -6.83 -1.40 -1.14
CA HIS A 36 -8.11 -0.71 -1.08
C HIS A 36 -8.00 0.67 -0.42
N ALA A 37 -7.29 0.78 0.70
CA ALA A 37 -7.04 2.04 1.39
C ALA A 37 -6.21 3.01 0.52
N HIS A 38 -5.22 2.51 -0.23
CA HIS A 38 -4.45 3.29 -1.19
C HIS A 38 -5.34 3.88 -2.29
N ASN A 39 -6.24 3.07 -2.87
CA ASN A 39 -7.16 3.54 -3.90
C ASN A 39 -8.15 4.59 -3.38
N LYS A 40 -8.61 4.41 -2.13
CA LYS A 40 -9.47 5.38 -1.45
C LYS A 40 -8.75 6.72 -1.24
N LEU A 41 -7.51 6.67 -0.74
CA LEU A 41 -6.67 7.86 -0.57
C LEU A 41 -6.45 8.59 -1.91
N ASN A 42 -6.07 7.86 -2.96
CA ASN A 42 -5.85 8.44 -4.28
C ASN A 42 -7.13 9.11 -4.83
N THR A 43 -8.28 8.49 -4.63
CA THR A 43 -9.58 9.06 -5.03
C THR A 43 -9.89 10.33 -4.25
N TYR A 44 -9.64 10.34 -2.94
CA TYR A 44 -9.84 11.50 -2.08
C TYR A 44 -8.94 12.67 -2.52
N LEU A 45 -7.64 12.42 -2.67
CA LEU A 45 -6.66 13.42 -3.11
C LEU A 45 -7.05 14.03 -4.46
N LYS A 46 -7.41 13.19 -5.43
CA LYS A 46 -7.85 13.65 -6.75
C LYS A 46 -9.09 14.52 -6.65
N ASN A 47 -10.06 14.14 -5.82
CA ASN A 47 -11.27 14.93 -5.62
C ASN A 47 -10.99 16.26 -4.93
N SER A 48 -10.12 16.30 -3.91
CA SER A 48 -9.73 17.52 -3.21
C SER A 48 -9.01 18.49 -4.14
N ILE A 49 -8.01 18.02 -4.91
CA ILE A 49 -7.26 18.85 -5.87
C ILE A 49 -8.15 19.34 -7.02
N THR A 50 -9.12 18.53 -7.45
CA THR A 50 -10.07 18.93 -8.50
C THR A 50 -11.02 20.03 -8.01
N LYS A 51 -11.44 19.96 -6.74
CA LYS A 51 -12.32 20.95 -6.12
C LYS A 51 -11.59 22.25 -5.80
N ASP A 52 -10.36 22.15 -5.32
CA ASP A 52 -9.51 23.28 -4.99
C ASP A 52 -8.04 22.96 -5.30
N LYS A 53 -7.47 23.70 -6.25
CA LYS A 53 -6.07 23.53 -6.67
C LYS A 53 -5.07 23.91 -5.57
N ASN A 54 -5.51 24.69 -4.58
CA ASN A 54 -4.70 25.13 -3.44
C ASN A 54 -5.06 24.38 -2.14
N PHE A 55 -5.80 23.28 -2.24
CA PHE A 55 -6.24 22.51 -1.07
C PHE A 55 -5.07 22.00 -0.23
N TYR A 56 -3.94 21.68 -0.87
CA TYR A 56 -2.69 21.29 -0.22
C TYR A 56 -1.61 22.32 -0.53
N SER A 57 -0.78 22.62 0.47
CA SER A 57 0.46 23.37 0.28
C SER A 57 1.48 22.57 -0.53
N ALA A 58 2.51 23.25 -1.05
CA ALA A 58 3.60 22.60 -1.79
C ALA A 58 4.34 21.54 -0.94
N ASP A 59 4.50 21.81 0.36
CA ASP A 59 5.14 20.88 1.30
C ASP A 59 4.27 19.65 1.54
N GLU A 60 2.96 19.82 1.70
CA GLU A 60 2.00 18.71 1.83
C GLU A 60 1.96 17.86 0.56
N LEU A 61 1.99 18.48 -0.63
CA LEU A 61 2.03 17.76 -1.89
C LEU A 61 3.32 16.96 -2.05
N THR A 62 4.47 17.54 -1.72
CA THR A 62 5.75 16.83 -1.71
C THR A 62 5.69 15.61 -0.81
N PHE A 63 5.23 15.82 0.43
CA PHE A 63 5.07 14.74 1.40
C PHE A 63 4.14 13.63 0.88
N LEU A 64 2.98 14.00 0.32
CA LEU A 64 2.01 13.05 -0.23
C LEU A 64 2.57 12.24 -1.40
N ILE A 65 3.35 12.87 -2.27
CA ILE A 65 4.00 12.19 -3.40
C ILE A 65 5.00 11.16 -2.90
N ASP A 66 5.92 11.56 -2.02
CA ASP A 66 6.93 10.65 -1.45
C ASP A 66 6.27 9.50 -0.68
N PHE A 67 5.23 9.82 0.11
CA PHE A 67 4.49 8.84 0.88
C PHE A 67 3.78 7.80 0.00
N ILE A 68 3.10 8.24 -1.06
CA ILE A 68 2.42 7.34 -2.01
C ILE A 68 3.42 6.48 -2.78
N GLN A 69 4.57 7.05 -3.19
CA GLN A 69 5.61 6.30 -3.88
C GLN A 69 6.17 5.20 -2.99
N GLN A 70 6.55 5.53 -1.75
CA GLN A 70 7.12 4.55 -0.83
C GLN A 70 6.13 3.40 -0.53
N LEU A 71 4.85 3.71 -0.35
CA LEU A 71 3.82 2.71 -0.11
C LEU A 71 3.52 1.86 -1.34
N SER A 72 3.53 2.46 -2.53
CA SER A 72 3.34 1.71 -3.78
C SER A 72 4.43 0.65 -3.96
N SER A 73 5.69 1.02 -3.69
CA SER A 73 6.81 0.07 -3.71
C SER A 73 6.63 -1.06 -2.69
N GLN A 74 6.22 -0.75 -1.46
CA GLN A 74 5.98 -1.79 -0.44
C GLN A 74 4.87 -2.75 -0.83
N ILE A 75 3.73 -2.24 -1.32
CA ILE A 75 2.62 -3.08 -1.78
C ILE A 75 3.07 -3.97 -2.95
N GLU A 76 3.93 -3.45 -3.83
CA GLU A 76 4.48 -4.22 -4.94
C GLU A 76 5.45 -5.33 -4.48
N ASP A 77 6.35 -5.03 -3.55
CA ASP A 77 7.25 -6.01 -2.94
C ASP A 77 6.48 -7.14 -2.25
N GLU A 78 5.43 -6.82 -1.49
CA GLU A 78 4.56 -7.81 -0.85
C GLU A 78 3.81 -8.68 -1.87
N LYS A 79 3.31 -8.08 -2.96
CA LYS A 79 2.70 -8.83 -4.07
C LYS A 79 3.68 -9.81 -4.70
N GLN A 80 4.93 -9.40 -4.93
CA GLN A 80 5.97 -10.27 -5.48
C GLN A 80 6.31 -11.41 -4.53
N LEU A 81 6.39 -11.16 -3.22
CA LEU A 81 6.60 -12.20 -2.20
C LEU A 81 5.46 -13.23 -2.18
N ILE A 82 4.21 -12.78 -2.28
CA ILE A 82 3.04 -13.66 -2.37
C ILE A 82 3.11 -14.51 -3.65
N ALA A 83 3.41 -13.88 -4.80
CA ALA A 83 3.56 -14.59 -6.07
C ALA A 83 4.66 -15.66 -6.00
N ALA A 84 5.82 -15.33 -5.42
CA ALA A 84 6.92 -16.28 -5.21
C ALA A 84 6.52 -17.44 -4.29
N LYS A 85 5.75 -17.19 -3.22
CA LYS A 85 5.20 -18.22 -2.33
C LYS A 85 4.19 -19.13 -3.04
N ILE A 86 3.36 -18.59 -3.94
CA ILE A 86 2.41 -19.39 -4.74
C ILE A 86 3.17 -20.29 -5.73
N ILE A 87 4.13 -19.74 -6.47
CA ILE A 87 4.92 -20.49 -7.45
C ILE A 87 5.73 -21.59 -6.78
N SER A 88 6.38 -21.30 -5.64
CA SER A 88 7.12 -22.31 -4.87
C SER A 88 6.20 -23.43 -4.35
N LYS A 89 5.02 -23.10 -3.81
CA LYS A 89 4.02 -24.10 -3.41
C LYS A 89 3.52 -24.95 -4.57
N GLN A 90 3.33 -24.38 -5.76
CA GLN A 90 2.96 -25.14 -6.96
C GLN A 90 4.08 -26.09 -7.41
N LYS A 91 5.34 -25.63 -7.42
CA LYS A 91 6.51 -26.48 -7.73
C LYS A 91 6.63 -27.65 -6.74
N SER A 92 6.43 -27.42 -5.45
CA SER A 92 6.42 -28.49 -4.44
C SER A 92 5.26 -29.48 -4.61
N LYS A 93 4.03 -29.02 -4.92
CA LYS A 93 2.90 -29.92 -5.20
C LYS A 93 3.13 -30.79 -6.44
N SER A 94 3.77 -30.24 -7.48
CA SER A 94 4.11 -31.00 -8.68
C SER A 94 5.23 -32.04 -8.43
N ALA A 95 6.16 -31.75 -7.51
CA ALA A 95 7.18 -32.70 -7.08
C ALA A 95 6.58 -33.87 -6.27
N VAL A 96 5.65 -33.60 -5.34
CA VAL A 96 5.01 -34.65 -4.53
C VAL A 96 4.15 -35.60 -5.39
N LYS A 97 3.53 -35.12 -6.48
CA LYS A 97 2.79 -35.99 -7.43
C LYS A 97 3.70 -36.94 -8.23
N LYS A 98 4.96 -36.58 -8.49
CA LYS A 98 5.91 -37.50 -9.16
C LYS A 98 6.33 -38.65 -8.26
N TYR A 99 6.37 -38.46 -6.93
CA TYR A 99 6.76 -39.51 -5.99
C TYR A 99 5.63 -40.47 -5.61
N LYS A 100 4.36 -40.07 -5.76
CA LYS A 100 3.20 -40.93 -5.43
C LYS A 100 2.72 -41.83 -6.57
N SER A 101 3.30 -41.70 -7.77
CA SER A 101 2.96 -42.52 -8.93
C SER A 101 3.93 -43.71 -9.13
N HIS A 102 4.76 -44.00 -8.13
CA HIS A 102 5.74 -45.09 -8.10
C HIS A 102 5.59 -45.93 -6.81
N PHE A 103 4.35 -46.15 -6.38
CA PHE A 103 3.95 -47.19 -5.43
C PHE A 103 2.65 -47.82 -5.90
#